data_AF-A0A496UIC7-F1
#
_entry.id   AF-A0A496UIC7-F1
#
_cell.length_a   1.000
_cell.length_b   1.000
_cell.length_c   1.000
_cell.angle_alpha   90.00
_cell.angle_beta   90.00
_cell.angle_gamma   90.00
#
_symmetry.space_group_name_H-M   'P 1'
#
loop_
_entity.id
_entity.type
_entity.pdbx_description
1 polymer ?
#
loop_
_entity_poly.entity_id
_entity_poly.type
_entity_poly.pdbx_seq_one_letter_code
_entity_poly.pdbx_strand_id
1 'polypeptide(L)' 'MRYVDFRDMIQNELRERPAGLTWAELKENLELHYKRPCPTWVRRMEEEIGLERVRGSGRAFVWKLK' A
#
# COMPACT_ATOMS: atom_id res chain seq x y z
N MET A 1 8.17 7.38 11.42
CA MET A 1 7.12 6.36 11.19
C MET A 1 7.73 4.99 11.38
N ARG A 2 7.13 4.11 12.19
CA ARG A 2 7.58 2.71 12.32
C ARG A 2 6.88 1.84 11.26
N TYR A 3 7.43 0.65 11.03
CA TYR A 3 6.84 -0.31 10.10
C TYR A 3 5.38 -0.66 10.48
N VAL A 4 5.11 -0.87 11.78
CA VAL A 4 3.77 -1.22 12.26
C VAL A 4 2.76 -0.10 11.98
N ASP A 5 3.13 1.15 12.23
CA ASP A 5 2.25 2.29 11.96
C ASP A 5 1.96 2.41 10.45
N PHE A 6 3.00 2.25 9.61
CA PHE A 6 2.86 2.26 8.15
C PHE A 6 1.96 1.12 7.64
N ARG A 7 2.20 -0.11 8.12
CA ARG A 7 1.44 -1.29 7.73
C ARG A 7 -0.03 -1.12 8.11
N ASP A 8 -0.31 -0.68 9.32
CA ASP A 8 -1.68 -0.58 9.83
C ASP A 8 -2.44 0.55 9.11
N MET A 9 -1.79 1.68 8.80
CA MET A 9 -2.37 2.75 7.97
C MET A 9 -2.74 2.25 6.58
N ILE A 10 -1.81 1.60 5.87
CA ILE A 10 -2.07 1.07 4.52
C ILE A 10 -3.14 -0.03 4.57
N GLN A 11 -3.09 -0.91 5.57
CA GLN A 11 -4.06 -1.98 5.72
C GLN A 11 -5.48 -1.44 5.91
N ASN A 12 -5.66 -0.46 6.79
CA ASN A 12 -6.98 0.14 7.03
C ASN A 12 -7.51 0.82 5.77
N GLU A 13 -6.68 1.62 5.09
CA GLU A 13 -7.07 2.31 3.85
C GLU A 13 -7.47 1.31 2.74
N LEU A 14 -6.71 0.22 2.58
CA LEU A 14 -7.02 -0.82 1.59
C LEU A 14 -8.22 -1.69 1.97
N ARG A 15 -8.53 -1.86 3.27
CA ARG A 15 -9.75 -2.55 3.72
C ARG A 15 -11.01 -1.77 3.34
N GLU A 16 -10.98 -0.45 3.44
CA GLU A 16 -12.11 0.40 3.06
C GLU A 16 -12.29 0.48 1.54
N ARG A 17 -11.24 0.17 0.77
CA ARG A 17 -11.23 0.25 -0.70
C ARG A 17 -10.87 -1.10 -1.33
N PRO A 18 -11.84 -2.02 -1.48
CA PRO A 18 -11.59 -3.36 -2.03
C PRO A 18 -11.13 -3.36 -3.49
N ALA A 19 -11.36 -2.27 -4.24
CA ALA A 19 -10.82 -2.08 -5.58
C ALA A 19 -9.28 -1.96 -5.61
N GLY A 20 -8.67 -1.69 -4.45
CA GLY A 20 -7.26 -1.38 -4.31
C GLY A 20 -6.95 0.07 -4.67
N LEU A 21 -5.74 0.50 -4.30
CA LEU A 21 -5.24 1.85 -4.55
C LEU A 21 -3.81 1.80 -5.08
N THR A 22 -3.45 2.74 -5.94
CA THR A 22 -2.06 2.94 -6.32
C THR A 22 -1.25 3.54 -5.18
N TRP A 23 0.08 3.40 -5.24
CA TRP A 23 0.97 4.08 -4.28
C TRP A 23 0.77 5.60 -4.24
N ALA A 24 0.45 6.22 -5.38
CA ALA A 24 0.19 7.66 -5.44
C ALA A 24 -1.05 8.02 -4.61
N GLU A 25 -2.15 7.29 -4.81
CA GLU A 25 -3.39 7.51 -4.05
C GLU A 25 -3.21 7.20 -2.56
N LEU A 26 -2.52 6.10 -2.21
CA LEU A 26 -2.20 5.80 -0.81
C LEU A 26 -1.37 6.91 -0.18
N LYS A 27 -0.40 7.46 -0.93
CA LYS A 27 0.43 8.56 -0.46
C LYS A 27 -0.39 9.83 -0.23
N GLU A 28 -1.31 10.15 -1.13
CA GLU A 28 -2.17 11.34 -1.01
C GLU A 28 -3.19 11.19 0.12
N ASN A 29 -3.88 10.05 0.21
CA ASN A 29 -4.89 9.81 1.26
C ASN A 29 -4.28 9.78 2.66
N LEU A 30 -3.09 9.20 2.80
CA LEU A 30 -2.41 9.04 4.09
C LEU A 30 -1.37 10.15 4.35
N GLU A 31 -1.34 11.19 3.51
CA GLU A 31 -0.42 12.33 3.58
C GLU A 31 1.06 11.91 3.79
N LEU A 32 1.47 10.84 3.11
CA LEU A 32 2.80 10.27 3.29
C LEU A 32 3.86 11.15 2.61
N HIS A 33 4.80 11.68 3.37
CA HIS A 33 5.92 12.48 2.83
C HIS A 33 6.99 11.66 2.07
N TYR A 34 6.77 10.36 1.86
CA TYR A 34 7.71 9.48 1.18
C TYR A 34 7.62 9.61 -0.35
N LYS A 35 8.77 9.65 -1.03
CA LYS A 35 8.81 9.64 -2.51
C LYS A 35 8.46 8.26 -3.07
N ARG A 36 8.88 7.19 -2.39
CA ARG A 36 8.69 5.80 -2.81
C ARG A 36 8.44 4.93 -1.57
N PRO A 37 7.68 3.83 -1.68
CA PRO A 37 7.51 2.91 -0.58
C PRO A 37 8.83 2.17 -0.32
N CYS A 38 9.10 1.85 0.95
CA CYS A 38 10.30 1.12 1.32
C CYS A 38 10.19 -0.36 0.90
N PRO A 39 11.05 -0.88 -0.02
CA PRO A 39 10.89 -2.23 -0.58
C PRO A 39 10.82 -3.34 0.48
N THR A 40 11.60 -3.21 1.56
CA THR A 40 11.59 -4.17 2.68
C THR A 40 10.24 -4.22 3.39
N TRP A 41 9.58 -3.07 3.57
CA TRP A 41 8.28 -3.01 4.21
C TRP A 41 7.18 -3.54 3.30
N VAL A 42 7.23 -3.21 2.01
CA VAL A 42 6.30 -3.76 1.02
C VAL A 42 6.36 -5.27 1.04
N ARG A 43 7.57 -5.85 0.93
CA ARG A 43 7.75 -7.30 0.92
C ARG A 43 7.23 -7.96 2.20
N ARG A 44 7.48 -7.35 3.37
CA ARG A 44 6.89 -7.83 4.63
C ARG A 44 5.38 -7.75 4.63
N MET A 45 4.77 -6.70 4.07
CA MET A 45 3.31 -6.60 3.97
C MET A 45 2.71 -7.64 3.03
N GLU A 46 3.41 -7.97 1.94
CA GLU A 46 3.00 -9.07 1.05
C GLU A 46 2.92 -10.40 1.80
N GLU A 47 3.82 -10.64 2.76
CA GLU A 47 3.86 -11.86 3.59
C GLU A 47 2.93 -11.79 4.81
N GLU A 48 2.87 -10.66 5.53
CA GLU A 48 2.14 -10.52 6.80
C GLU A 48 0.63 -10.26 6.61
N ILE A 49 0.28 -9.35 5.70
CA ILE A 49 -1.12 -8.89 5.53
C ILE A 49 -1.70 -9.29 4.17
N GLY A 50 -0.97 -10.09 3.38
CA GLY A 50 -1.40 -10.52 2.05
C GLY A 50 -1.54 -9.37 1.07
N LEU A 51 -0.67 -8.36 1.17
CA LEU A 51 -0.64 -7.26 0.19
C LEU A 51 -0.33 -7.82 -1.20
N GLU A 52 -1.14 -7.50 -2.20
CA GLU A 52 -0.92 -7.83 -3.60
C GLU A 52 -0.74 -6.57 -4.43
N ARG A 53 0.27 -6.57 -5.31
CA ARG A 53 0.50 -5.52 -6.29
C ARG A 53 0.08 -6.00 -7.67
N VAL A 54 -1.10 -5.58 -8.10
CA VAL A 54 -1.64 -5.91 -9.41
C VAL A 54 -1.31 -4.79 -10.39
N ARG A 55 -1.01 -5.14 -11.64
CA ARG A 55 -0.81 -4.14 -12.69
C ARG A 55 -2.14 -3.42 -12.94
N GLY A 56 -2.21 -2.13 -12.65
CA GLY A 56 -3.38 -1.32 -12.94
C GLY A 56 -3.51 -1.00 -14.43
N SER A 57 -4.51 -0.20 -14.80
CA SER A 57 -4.78 0.27 -16.17
C SER A 57 -3.66 1.13 -16.78
N GLY A 58 -2.54 1.33 -16.08
CA GLY A 58 -1.42 2.16 -16.51
C GLY A 58 -0.06 1.62 -16.07
N ARG A 59 0.90 2.53 -15.83
CA ARG A 59 2.25 2.18 -15.36
C ARG A 59 2.34 1.95 -13.85
N ALA A 60 1.28 2.28 -13.12
CA ALA A 60 1.22 2.13 -11.67
C ALA A 60 0.70 0.74 -11.29
N PHE A 61 1.26 0.18 -10.22
CA PHE A 61 0.70 -0.98 -9.55
C PHE A 61 -0.41 -0.53 -8.62
N VAL A 62 -1.53 -1.23 -8.67
CA VAL A 62 -2.63 -1.14 -7.71
C VAL A 62 -2.34 -2.11 -6.59
N TRP A 63 -2.37 -1.60 -5.37
CA TRP A 63 -2.15 -2.32 -4.13
C TRP A 63 -3.50 -2.71 -3.59
N LYS A 64 -3.67 -3.98 -3.27
CA LYS A 64 -4.92 -4.52 -2.70
C LYS A 64 -4.56 -5.55 -1.63
N LEU A 65 -5.50 -5.85 -0.74
CA LEU A 65 -5.36 -6.97 0.20
C LEU A 65 -6.01 -8.20 -0.42
N LYS A 66 -5.39 -9.36 -0.23
CA LYS A 66 -5.91 -10.66 -0.66
C LYS A 66 -7.12 -11.08 0.16
#